data_AF-A0A4Q6G0V9-F1
#
_entry.id   AF-A0A4Q6G0V9-F1
#
_cell.length_a   1.000
_cell.length_b   1.000
_cell.length_c   1.000
_cell.angle_alpha   90.00
_cell.angle_beta   90.00
_cell.angle_gamma   90.00
#
_symmetry.space_group_name_H-M   'P 1'
#
loop_
_entity.id
_entity.type
_entity.pdbx_description
1 polymer ?
#
loop_
_entity_poly.entity_id
_entity_poly.type
_entity_poly.pdbx_seq_one_letter_code
_entity_poly.pdbx_strand_id
1 'polypeptide(L)'
;SKAFRQVLEAVTAVRELGLEVCTTLGMVDDEQAQDLADAGVYAYNHNLDTSAEYYADIITTRTYQDRLDTLQSVRKAGMTVCCGGIVGMGEQKSDRVGLLKQLSSLAPHPESVPINLLVKVEGTPLQDEKEIDIFDMVRTIATACIIMPQSRVRLSAGRTQMSDEAQALCFLAGASSIFTGDKLLTTPNPGEDKDQQLFARLGLKPLPVQEPVQREPQKPAYEKEVVTEATL
;
A
#
# COMPACT_ATOMS: atom_id res chain seq x y z
N SER A 1 -2.25 5.98 24.64
CA SER A 1 -3.44 5.31 25.27
C SER A 1 -3.07 3.92 25.78
N LYS A 2 -3.94 3.22 26.55
CA LYS A 2 -3.67 1.81 26.95
C LYS A 2 -3.54 0.90 25.72
N ALA A 3 -4.43 1.06 24.75
CA ALA A 3 -4.40 0.29 23.50
C ALA A 3 -3.09 0.51 22.72
N PHE A 4 -2.62 1.75 22.61
CA PHE A 4 -1.36 2.05 21.92
C PHE A 4 -0.16 1.35 22.57
N ARG A 5 -0.05 1.36 23.91
CA ARG A 5 1.03 0.64 24.61
C ARG A 5 1.00 -0.87 24.35
N GLN A 6 -0.20 -1.47 24.32
CA GLN A 6 -0.34 -2.89 23.99
C GLN A 6 0.11 -3.20 22.56
N VAL A 7 -0.08 -2.26 21.62
CA VAL A 7 0.44 -2.39 20.27
C VAL A 7 1.98 -2.37 20.26
N LEU A 8 2.61 -1.46 21.01
CA LEU A 8 4.08 -1.41 21.12
C LEU A 8 4.67 -2.70 21.70
N GLU A 9 4.01 -3.26 22.72
CA GLU A 9 4.37 -4.56 23.31
C GLU A 9 4.26 -5.69 22.27
N ALA A 10 3.17 -5.72 21.50
CA ALA A 10 2.98 -6.72 20.45
C ALA A 10 4.02 -6.59 19.32
N VAL A 11 4.33 -5.36 18.88
CA VAL A 11 5.39 -5.10 17.89
C VAL A 11 6.72 -5.64 18.38
N THR A 12 7.09 -5.34 19.62
CA THR A 12 8.34 -5.80 20.23
C THR A 12 8.42 -7.33 20.23
N ALA A 13 7.34 -8.00 20.65
CA ALA A 13 7.28 -9.46 20.68
C ALA A 13 7.42 -10.10 19.29
N VAL A 14 6.79 -9.52 18.25
CA VAL A 14 6.91 -10.05 16.87
C VAL A 14 8.32 -9.81 16.32
N ARG A 15 8.92 -8.64 16.58
CA ARG A 15 10.31 -8.37 16.19
C ARG A 15 11.28 -9.37 16.81
N GLU A 16 11.07 -9.76 18.07
CA GLU A 16 11.90 -10.74 18.76
C GLU A 16 11.84 -12.15 18.12
N LEU A 17 10.83 -12.44 17.30
CA LEU A 17 10.77 -13.65 16.47
C LEU A 17 11.62 -13.57 15.19
N GLY A 18 12.32 -12.45 14.97
CA GLY A 18 13.12 -12.22 13.76
C GLY A 18 12.29 -11.84 12.53
N LEU A 19 11.03 -11.41 12.72
CA LEU A 19 10.13 -11.02 11.65
C LEU A 19 10.10 -9.50 11.45
N GLU A 20 9.99 -9.07 10.20
CA GLU A 20 9.68 -7.67 9.88
C GLU A 20 8.24 -7.34 10.33
N VAL A 21 8.07 -6.26 11.08
CA VAL A 21 6.74 -5.81 11.54
C VAL A 21 6.24 -4.67 10.67
N CYS A 22 5.08 -4.88 10.02
CA CYS A 22 4.36 -3.83 9.31
C CYS A 22 3.04 -3.53 10.02
N THR A 23 2.77 -2.26 10.33
CA THR A 23 1.51 -1.85 11.01
C THR A 23 0.68 -0.89 10.18
N THR A 24 -0.63 -0.86 10.40
CA THR A 24 -1.57 0.13 9.82
C THR A 24 -2.54 0.57 10.92
N LEU A 25 -2.26 1.69 11.58
CA LEU A 25 -2.99 2.12 12.78
C LEU A 25 -3.76 3.44 12.58
N GLY A 26 -3.85 3.92 11.34
CA GLY A 26 -4.50 5.17 11.01
C GLY A 26 -3.53 6.33 10.88
N MET A 27 -3.95 7.52 11.30
CA MET A 27 -3.12 8.72 11.33
C MET A 27 -2.25 8.71 12.60
N VAL A 28 -0.96 9.02 12.45
CA VAL A 28 -0.01 9.12 13.56
C VAL A 28 0.74 10.46 13.48
N ASP A 29 0.96 11.05 14.64
CA ASP A 29 1.84 12.21 14.78
C ASP A 29 3.31 11.78 14.90
N ASP A 30 4.20 12.77 15.02
CA ASP A 30 5.65 12.55 15.16
C ASP A 30 6.00 11.71 16.41
N GLU A 31 5.32 11.91 17.53
CA GLU A 31 5.61 11.21 18.79
C GLU A 31 5.20 9.74 18.67
N GLN A 32 4.00 9.46 18.17
CA GLN A 32 3.50 8.11 17.94
C GLN A 32 4.32 7.37 16.88
N ALA A 33 4.75 8.07 15.81
CA ALA A 33 5.60 7.48 14.80
C ALA A 33 6.97 7.08 15.39
N GLN A 34 7.55 7.92 16.25
CA GLN A 34 8.81 7.61 16.93
C GLN A 34 8.65 6.43 17.90
N ASP A 35 7.59 6.40 18.71
CA ASP A 35 7.30 5.29 19.62
C ASP A 35 7.18 3.94 18.87
N LEU A 36 6.54 3.94 17.70
CA LEU A 36 6.41 2.76 16.85
C LEU A 36 7.76 2.32 16.26
N ALA A 37 8.58 3.27 15.80
CA ALA A 37 9.91 2.98 15.29
C ALA A 37 10.81 2.38 16.40
N ASP A 38 10.78 2.96 17.60
CA ASP A 38 11.55 2.48 18.75
C ASP A 38 11.12 1.07 19.20
N ALA A 39 9.81 0.79 19.16
CA ALA A 39 9.27 -0.56 19.40
C ALA A 39 9.70 -1.56 18.31
N GLY A 40 10.07 -1.08 17.12
CA GLY A 40 10.62 -1.89 16.04
C GLY A 40 9.68 -2.13 14.87
N VAL A 41 8.72 -1.24 14.63
CA VAL A 41 7.97 -1.25 13.36
C VAL A 41 8.95 -0.96 12.21
N TYR A 42 9.00 -1.88 11.26
CA TYR A 42 9.85 -1.76 10.07
C TYR A 42 9.14 -0.98 8.95
N ALA A 43 7.85 -1.23 8.76
CA ALA A 43 7.04 -0.59 7.73
C ALA A 43 5.72 -0.06 8.30
N TYR A 44 5.31 1.12 7.85
CA TYR A 44 3.99 1.65 8.17
C TYR A 44 3.14 1.74 6.92
N ASN A 45 1.96 1.13 6.96
CA ASN A 45 1.02 1.15 5.85
C ASN A 45 0.02 2.30 6.00
N HIS A 46 0.00 3.19 5.01
CA HIS A 46 -0.87 4.36 4.98
C HIS A 46 -1.15 4.79 3.53
N ASN A 47 -2.24 4.27 2.95
CA ASN A 47 -2.57 4.49 1.53
C ASN A 47 -3.04 5.92 1.22
N LEU A 48 -2.96 6.33 -0.04
CA LEU A 48 -3.66 7.53 -0.53
C LEU A 48 -5.02 7.18 -1.15
N ASP A 49 -5.26 5.90 -1.42
CA ASP A 49 -6.50 5.31 -1.94
C ASP A 49 -6.83 5.72 -3.39
N THR A 50 -6.81 7.00 -3.72
CA THR A 50 -7.03 7.55 -5.07
C THR A 50 -6.32 8.90 -5.28
N SER A 51 -6.66 9.65 -6.33
CA SER A 51 -6.22 11.04 -6.57
C SER A 51 -6.69 11.99 -5.46
N ALA A 52 -6.01 13.12 -5.30
CA ALA A 52 -6.44 14.15 -4.36
C ALA A 52 -7.81 14.72 -4.74
N GLU A 53 -8.09 14.83 -6.03
CA GLU A 53 -9.32 15.37 -6.60
C GLU A 53 -10.54 14.48 -6.36
N TYR A 54 -10.36 13.15 -6.35
CA TYR A 54 -11.43 12.18 -6.13
C TYR A 54 -11.55 11.70 -4.68
N TYR A 55 -10.57 12.03 -3.82
CA TYR A 55 -10.51 11.52 -2.46
C TYR A 55 -11.75 11.88 -1.62
N ALA A 56 -12.25 13.12 -1.75
CA ALA A 56 -13.40 13.60 -0.98
C ALA A 56 -14.73 12.91 -1.34
N ASP A 57 -14.82 12.30 -2.53
CA ASP A 57 -15.98 11.52 -2.95
C ASP A 57 -16.01 10.13 -2.29
N ILE A 58 -14.84 9.62 -1.88
CA ILE A 58 -14.69 8.30 -1.25
C ILE A 58 -14.55 8.41 0.28
N ILE A 59 -13.79 9.38 0.78
CA ILE A 59 -13.43 9.52 2.19
C ILE A 59 -13.65 10.97 2.64
N THR A 60 -14.60 11.18 3.54
CA THR A 60 -15.00 12.51 4.04
C THR A 60 -14.56 12.80 5.48
N THR A 61 -14.11 11.78 6.21
CA THR A 61 -13.78 11.90 7.65
C THR A 61 -12.36 12.37 7.93
N ARG A 62 -11.57 12.59 6.87
CA ARG A 62 -10.16 12.97 6.90
C ARG A 62 -9.82 13.62 5.56
N THR A 63 -8.79 14.44 5.53
CA THR A 63 -8.33 15.10 4.32
C THR A 63 -7.23 14.30 3.63
N TYR A 64 -6.99 14.59 2.35
CA TYR A 64 -5.84 14.04 1.64
C TYR A 64 -4.51 14.48 2.29
N GLN A 65 -4.46 15.72 2.77
CA GLN A 65 -3.29 16.27 3.43
C GLN A 65 -2.97 15.54 4.74
N ASP A 66 -3.98 15.15 5.53
CA ASP A 66 -3.75 14.38 6.78
C ASP A 66 -3.00 13.06 6.50
N ARG A 67 -3.23 12.48 5.32
CA ARG A 67 -2.55 11.26 4.88
C ARG A 67 -1.10 11.52 4.55
N LEU A 68 -0.83 12.60 3.82
CA LEU A 68 0.53 13.04 3.48
C LEU A 68 1.33 13.41 4.75
N ASP A 69 0.69 14.09 5.70
CA ASP A 69 1.32 14.46 6.98
C ASP A 69 1.69 13.21 7.78
N THR A 70 0.81 12.20 7.82
CA THR A 70 1.13 10.91 8.46
C THR A 70 2.32 10.22 7.79
N LEU A 71 2.37 10.19 6.45
CA LEU A 71 3.50 9.64 5.71
C LEU A 71 4.81 10.37 6.03
N GLN A 72 4.75 11.68 6.21
CA GLN A 72 5.90 12.49 6.62
C GLN A 72 6.37 12.13 8.03
N SER A 73 5.47 11.99 9.01
CA SER A 73 5.81 11.56 10.38
C SER A 73 6.48 10.18 10.38
N VAL A 74 5.93 9.23 9.62
CA VAL A 74 6.48 7.87 9.45
C VAL A 74 7.90 7.91 8.88
N ARG A 75 8.12 8.72 7.84
CA ARG A 75 9.44 8.89 7.22
C ARG A 75 10.44 9.51 8.18
N LYS A 76 10.04 10.55 8.91
CA LYS A 76 10.87 11.24 9.89
C LYS A 76 11.33 10.30 11.01
N ALA A 77 10.48 9.39 11.44
CA ALA A 77 10.80 8.35 12.42
C ALA A 77 11.72 7.23 11.88
N GLY A 78 12.04 7.24 10.58
CA GLY A 78 12.97 6.28 9.96
C GLY A 78 12.32 4.96 9.51
N MET A 79 11.00 4.84 9.58
CA MET A 79 10.28 3.67 9.08
C MET A 79 10.16 3.68 7.55
N THR A 80 10.07 2.48 6.96
CA THR A 80 9.71 2.35 5.54
C THR A 80 8.22 2.61 5.32
N VAL A 81 7.87 3.08 4.14
CA VAL A 81 6.49 3.43 3.79
C VAL A 81 5.90 2.35 2.89
N CYS A 82 4.74 1.84 3.30
CA CYS A 82 3.84 1.07 2.45
C CYS A 82 2.64 1.95 2.08
N CYS A 83 2.60 2.45 0.85
CA CYS A 83 1.58 3.42 0.44
C CYS A 83 1.16 3.14 -1.00
N GLY A 84 -0.15 3.00 -1.21
CA GLY A 84 -0.72 2.79 -2.54
C GLY A 84 -2.20 3.18 -2.55
N GLY A 85 -3.02 2.42 -3.28
CA GLY A 85 -4.44 2.75 -3.41
C GLY A 85 -5.32 1.62 -3.92
N ILE A 86 -6.53 1.98 -4.34
CA ILE A 86 -7.60 1.08 -4.77
C ILE A 86 -8.04 1.47 -6.18
N VAL A 87 -8.22 0.46 -7.02
CA VAL A 87 -8.65 0.58 -8.41
C VAL A 87 -10.07 0.02 -8.52
N GLY A 88 -10.95 0.73 -9.23
CA GLY A 88 -12.34 0.33 -9.48
C GLY A 88 -13.35 0.82 -8.44
N MET A 89 -13.09 1.94 -7.78
CA MET A 89 -14.01 2.66 -6.88
C MET A 89 -15.02 3.56 -7.62
N GLY A 90 -15.00 3.58 -8.95
CA GLY A 90 -15.73 4.54 -9.77
C GLY A 90 -14.85 5.68 -10.30
N GLU A 91 -13.55 5.65 -9.99
CA GLU A 91 -12.59 6.66 -10.39
C GLU A 91 -12.31 6.65 -11.90
N GLN A 92 -11.99 7.82 -12.46
CA GLN A 92 -11.60 7.93 -13.86
C GLN A 92 -10.14 7.51 -14.07
N LYS A 93 -9.74 7.38 -15.35
CA LYS A 93 -8.34 7.12 -15.70
C LYS A 93 -7.40 8.22 -15.19
N SER A 94 -7.85 9.47 -15.23
CA SER A 94 -7.10 10.62 -14.69
C SER A 94 -6.84 10.48 -13.20
N ASP A 95 -7.76 9.91 -12.43
CA ASP A 95 -7.60 9.74 -10.98
C ASP A 95 -6.56 8.69 -10.65
N ARG A 96 -6.54 7.59 -11.39
CA ARG A 96 -5.47 6.58 -11.28
C ARG A 96 -4.11 7.15 -11.62
N VAL A 97 -4.03 7.99 -12.66
CA VAL A 97 -2.80 8.73 -12.98
C VAL A 97 -2.43 9.70 -11.86
N GLY A 98 -3.41 10.40 -11.27
CA GLY A 98 -3.21 11.30 -10.14
C GLY A 98 -2.63 10.59 -8.92
N LEU A 99 -3.19 9.44 -8.55
CA LEU A 99 -2.65 8.57 -7.50
C LEU A 99 -1.20 8.18 -7.77
N LEU A 100 -0.91 7.64 -8.96
CA LEU A 100 0.44 7.19 -9.31
C LEU A 100 1.44 8.35 -9.35
N LYS A 101 1.02 9.51 -9.88
CA LYS A 101 1.81 10.74 -9.86
C LYS A 101 2.14 11.15 -8.43
N GLN A 102 1.16 11.17 -7.53
CA GLN A 102 1.39 11.53 -6.13
C GLN A 102 2.32 10.54 -5.42
N LEU A 103 2.16 9.24 -5.65
CA LEU A 103 3.06 8.23 -5.07
C LEU A 103 4.50 8.42 -5.56
N SER A 104 4.68 8.70 -6.86
CA SER A 104 5.98 8.96 -7.46
C SER A 104 6.59 10.32 -7.09
N SER A 105 5.81 11.27 -6.55
CA SER A 105 6.35 12.54 -6.06
C SER A 105 6.83 12.47 -4.61
N LEU A 106 6.53 11.38 -3.88
CA LEU A 106 7.08 11.15 -2.55
C LEU A 106 8.59 10.87 -2.65
N ALA A 107 9.39 11.56 -1.86
CA ALA A 107 10.85 11.41 -1.86
C ALA A 107 11.34 10.94 -0.47
N PRO A 108 11.88 9.70 -0.36
CA PRO A 108 11.95 8.66 -1.39
C PRO A 108 10.57 8.04 -1.70
N HIS A 109 10.44 7.41 -2.88
CA HIS A 109 9.24 6.65 -3.24
C HIS A 109 8.90 5.63 -2.14
N PRO A 110 7.63 5.25 -1.95
CA PRO A 110 7.27 4.17 -1.04
C PRO A 110 8.01 2.86 -1.37
N GLU A 111 8.59 2.19 -0.39
CA GLU A 111 9.29 0.92 -0.59
C GLU A 111 8.34 -0.19 -1.05
N SER A 112 7.08 -0.11 -0.61
CA SER A 112 6.01 -1.01 -1.01
C SER A 112 4.80 -0.21 -1.50
N VAL A 113 4.33 -0.51 -2.71
CA VAL A 113 3.19 0.17 -3.34
C VAL A 113 2.06 -0.84 -3.56
N PRO A 114 1.13 -1.01 -2.60
CA PRO A 114 -0.03 -1.87 -2.78
C PRO A 114 -1.04 -1.28 -3.76
N ILE A 115 -1.35 -2.02 -4.82
CA ILE A 115 -2.44 -1.72 -5.74
C ILE A 115 -3.54 -2.77 -5.49
N ASN A 116 -4.63 -2.31 -4.90
CA ASN A 116 -5.79 -3.13 -4.56
C ASN A 116 -6.84 -3.03 -5.67
N LEU A 117 -7.52 -4.13 -5.96
CA LEU A 117 -8.79 -4.07 -6.67
C LEU A 117 -9.91 -3.87 -5.64
N LEU A 118 -10.90 -3.03 -5.96
CA LEU A 118 -12.09 -2.86 -5.12
C LEU A 118 -12.70 -4.24 -4.77
N VAL A 119 -12.88 -4.48 -3.48
CA VAL A 119 -13.70 -5.60 -3.01
C VAL A 119 -15.06 -5.02 -2.64
N LYS A 120 -16.07 -5.34 -3.46
CA LYS A 120 -17.46 -4.93 -3.25
C LYS A 120 -18.01 -5.67 -2.04
N VAL A 121 -18.39 -4.93 -0.99
CA VAL A 121 -18.92 -5.49 0.26
C VAL A 121 -20.34 -4.99 0.46
N GLU A 122 -21.27 -5.91 0.69
CA GLU A 122 -22.67 -5.61 0.97
C GLU A 122 -22.80 -4.62 2.14
N GLY A 123 -23.66 -3.61 1.99
CA GLY A 123 -23.87 -2.53 2.93
C GLY A 123 -22.91 -1.36 2.79
N THR A 124 -21.89 -1.44 1.93
CA THR A 124 -21.03 -0.28 1.61
C THR A 124 -21.60 0.54 0.45
N PRO A 125 -21.34 1.86 0.37
CA PRO A 125 -21.78 2.68 -0.76
C PRO A 125 -21.27 2.20 -2.13
N LEU A 126 -20.16 1.44 -2.16
CA LEU A 126 -19.53 0.93 -3.38
C LEU A 126 -19.91 -0.53 -3.70
N GLN A 127 -20.90 -1.11 -3.03
CA GLN A 127 -21.28 -2.52 -3.20
C GLN A 127 -21.72 -2.86 -4.64
N ASP A 128 -22.32 -1.89 -5.34
CA ASP A 128 -22.91 -2.05 -6.67
C ASP A 128 -22.07 -1.39 -7.78
N GLU A 129 -20.82 -1.02 -7.47
CA GLU A 129 -19.93 -0.37 -8.44
C GLU A 129 -19.58 -1.32 -9.60
N LYS A 130 -19.36 -0.73 -10.78
CA LYS A 130 -19.03 -1.50 -11.98
C LYS A 130 -17.67 -2.15 -11.85
N GLU A 131 -17.56 -3.35 -12.39
CA GLU A 131 -16.28 -4.02 -12.51
C GLU A 131 -15.37 -3.26 -13.45
N ILE A 132 -14.13 -3.07 -13.04
CA ILE A 132 -13.10 -2.51 -13.90
C ILE A 132 -12.57 -3.57 -14.86
N ASP A 133 -12.23 -3.17 -16.07
CA ASP A 133 -11.48 -4.01 -17.00
C ASP A 133 -10.14 -4.43 -16.36
N ILE A 134 -9.82 -5.72 -16.39
CA ILE A 134 -8.56 -6.24 -15.88
C ILE A 134 -7.35 -5.57 -16.55
N PHE A 135 -7.46 -5.16 -17.82
CA PHE A 135 -6.37 -4.45 -18.50
C PHE A 135 -6.08 -3.08 -17.90
N ASP A 136 -7.07 -2.45 -17.29
CA ASP A 136 -6.88 -1.20 -16.55
C ASP A 136 -6.13 -1.43 -15.24
N MET A 137 -6.38 -2.55 -14.54
CA MET A 137 -5.59 -2.98 -13.37
C MET A 137 -4.13 -3.29 -13.77
N VAL A 138 -3.95 -4.12 -14.81
CA VAL A 138 -2.62 -4.50 -15.31
C VAL A 138 -1.83 -3.27 -15.77
N ARG A 139 -2.47 -2.31 -16.45
CA ARG A 139 -1.86 -1.04 -16.86
C ARG A 139 -1.46 -0.18 -15.66
N THR A 140 -2.28 -0.16 -14.62
CA THR A 140 -1.97 0.58 -13.37
C THR A 140 -0.72 0.02 -12.72
N ILE A 141 -0.62 -1.32 -12.60
CA ILE A 141 0.57 -2.00 -12.08
C ILE A 141 1.81 -1.72 -12.93
N ALA A 142 1.72 -1.92 -14.26
CA ALA A 142 2.84 -1.68 -15.17
C ALA A 142 3.35 -0.24 -15.06
N THR A 143 2.42 0.73 -15.01
CA THR A 143 2.77 2.15 -14.87
C THR A 143 3.48 2.40 -13.55
N ALA A 144 2.96 1.88 -12.43
CA ALA A 144 3.59 2.00 -11.11
C ALA A 144 5.02 1.45 -11.11
N CYS A 145 5.25 0.27 -11.70
CA CYS A 145 6.59 -0.33 -11.80
C CYS A 145 7.56 0.52 -12.63
N ILE A 146 7.10 1.12 -13.73
CA ILE A 146 7.94 1.94 -14.61
C ILE A 146 8.38 3.23 -13.93
N ILE A 147 7.43 3.93 -13.27
CA ILE A 147 7.71 5.24 -12.67
C ILE A 147 8.35 5.14 -11.28
N MET A 148 8.20 4.00 -10.60
CA MET A 148 8.80 3.71 -9.29
C MET A 148 9.61 2.41 -9.32
N PRO A 149 10.74 2.35 -10.07
CA PRO A 149 11.45 1.10 -10.36
C PRO A 149 12.11 0.42 -9.15
N GLN A 150 12.33 1.15 -8.05
CA GLN A 150 12.88 0.61 -6.80
C GLN A 150 11.79 0.15 -5.83
N SER A 151 10.52 0.49 -6.10
CA SER A 151 9.40 0.15 -5.24
C SER A 151 8.88 -1.26 -5.54
N ARG A 152 8.48 -1.97 -4.48
CA ARG A 152 7.80 -3.25 -4.62
C ARG A 152 6.32 -3.03 -4.84
N VAL A 153 5.87 -3.12 -6.10
CA VAL A 153 4.43 -3.07 -6.39
C VAL A 153 3.78 -4.38 -5.92
N ARG A 154 2.83 -4.26 -4.99
CA ARG A 154 2.13 -5.38 -4.37
C ARG A 154 0.74 -5.53 -5.00
N LEU A 155 0.48 -6.70 -5.57
CA LEU A 155 -0.86 -7.11 -5.95
C LEU A 155 -1.57 -7.62 -4.69
N SER A 156 -2.47 -6.81 -4.13
CA SER A 156 -3.02 -7.05 -2.78
C SER A 156 -4.50 -7.47 -2.78
N ALA A 157 -5.42 -6.64 -2.29
CA ALA A 157 -6.81 -7.03 -2.15
C ALA A 157 -7.50 -7.24 -3.51
N GLY A 158 -8.50 -8.14 -3.52
CA GLY A 158 -9.31 -8.47 -4.70
C GLY A 158 -8.74 -9.57 -5.59
N ARG A 159 -7.59 -10.17 -5.26
CA ARG A 159 -7.02 -11.32 -6.00
C ARG A 159 -7.97 -12.52 -6.11
N THR A 160 -8.84 -12.75 -5.13
CA THR A 160 -9.85 -13.81 -5.17
C THR A 160 -10.88 -13.63 -6.28
N GLN A 161 -11.10 -12.40 -6.73
CA GLN A 161 -12.00 -12.05 -7.84
C GLN A 161 -11.30 -12.16 -9.21
N MET A 162 -9.97 -12.33 -9.22
CA MET A 162 -9.19 -12.41 -10.45
C MET A 162 -9.01 -13.87 -10.88
N SER A 163 -9.05 -14.11 -12.19
CA SER A 163 -8.61 -15.38 -12.76
C SER A 163 -7.09 -15.56 -12.61
N ASP A 164 -6.62 -16.79 -12.82
CA ASP A 164 -5.19 -17.08 -12.77
C ASP A 164 -4.42 -16.31 -13.87
N GLU A 165 -5.01 -16.17 -15.05
CA GLU A 165 -4.46 -15.40 -16.18
C GLU A 165 -4.39 -13.91 -15.86
N ALA A 166 -5.42 -13.37 -15.20
CA ALA A 166 -5.44 -12.00 -14.74
C ALA A 166 -4.31 -11.70 -13.74
N GLN A 167 -4.11 -12.58 -12.76
CA GLN A 167 -2.98 -12.47 -11.83
C GLN A 167 -1.63 -12.67 -12.54
N ALA A 168 -1.54 -13.61 -13.47
CA ALA A 168 -0.34 -13.83 -14.28
C ALA A 168 0.07 -12.58 -15.07
N LEU A 169 -0.91 -11.88 -15.68
CA LEU A 169 -0.68 -10.61 -16.35
C LEU A 169 -0.19 -9.52 -15.38
N CYS A 170 -0.71 -9.48 -14.16
CA CYS A 170 -0.25 -8.55 -13.13
C CYS A 170 1.21 -8.83 -12.71
N PHE A 171 1.60 -10.09 -12.54
CA PHE A 171 2.98 -10.47 -12.27
C PHE A 171 3.90 -10.15 -13.45
N LEU A 172 3.46 -10.41 -14.69
CA LEU A 172 4.21 -10.05 -15.90
C LEU A 172 4.37 -8.53 -16.05
N ALA A 173 3.38 -7.75 -15.63
CA ALA A 173 3.44 -6.29 -15.58
C ALA A 173 4.41 -5.75 -14.51
N GLY A 174 4.89 -6.61 -13.61
CA GLY A 174 5.94 -6.29 -12.63
C GLY A 174 5.50 -6.32 -11.16
N ALA A 175 4.26 -6.72 -10.85
CA ALA A 175 3.91 -6.98 -9.45
C ALA A 175 4.84 -8.04 -8.85
N SER A 176 5.39 -7.77 -7.66
CA SER A 176 6.47 -8.57 -7.05
C SER A 176 6.25 -8.85 -5.55
N SER A 177 5.03 -8.61 -5.07
CA SER A 177 4.60 -8.84 -3.70
C SER A 177 3.11 -9.16 -3.68
N ILE A 178 2.69 -10.00 -2.74
CA ILE A 178 1.29 -10.35 -2.45
C ILE A 178 1.08 -10.46 -0.94
N PHE A 179 -0.18 -10.54 -0.50
CA PHE A 179 -0.53 -11.09 0.81
C PHE A 179 -0.77 -12.60 0.70
N THR A 180 -0.21 -13.37 1.63
CA THR A 180 -0.37 -14.82 1.75
C THR A 180 -1.24 -15.16 2.97
N GLY A 181 -1.97 -16.27 2.91
CA GLY A 181 -2.90 -16.72 3.94
C GLY A 181 -4.36 -16.66 3.48
N ASP A 182 -5.28 -17.27 4.23
CA ASP A 182 -6.67 -17.49 3.76
C ASP A 182 -7.55 -16.23 3.78
N LYS A 183 -7.14 -15.20 4.52
CA LYS A 183 -7.91 -13.97 4.72
C LYS A 183 -7.01 -12.75 4.81
N LEU A 184 -7.51 -11.61 4.34
CA LEU A 184 -6.97 -10.29 4.65
C LEU A 184 -7.56 -9.79 5.98
N LEU A 185 -7.80 -8.48 6.10
CA LEU A 185 -8.45 -7.88 7.28
C LEU A 185 -9.87 -8.46 7.48
N THR A 186 -10.72 -8.31 6.48
CA THR A 186 -12.14 -8.70 6.54
C THR A 186 -12.58 -9.58 5.39
N THR A 187 -11.81 -9.64 4.31
CA THR A 187 -12.19 -10.30 3.05
C THR A 187 -11.36 -11.56 2.77
N PRO A 188 -11.88 -12.52 1.99
CA PRO A 188 -11.14 -13.72 1.59
C PRO A 188 -9.89 -13.37 0.75
N ASN A 189 -8.84 -14.16 0.92
CA ASN A 189 -7.62 -14.10 0.11
C ASN A 189 -7.40 -15.48 -0.56
N PRO A 190 -6.67 -15.58 -1.68
CA PRO A 190 -6.26 -16.90 -2.17
C PRO A 190 -5.47 -17.64 -1.08
N GLY A 191 -5.89 -18.86 -0.76
CA GLY A 191 -5.18 -19.70 0.19
C GLY A 191 -3.78 -20.05 -0.31
N GLU A 192 -2.90 -20.42 0.62
CA GLU A 192 -1.48 -20.65 0.33
C GLU A 192 -1.27 -21.69 -0.79
N ASP A 193 -2.04 -22.77 -0.78
CA ASP A 193 -1.98 -23.81 -1.81
C ASP A 193 -2.27 -23.29 -3.22
N LYS A 194 -3.25 -22.40 -3.36
CA LYS A 194 -3.62 -21.82 -4.67
C LYS A 194 -2.50 -20.92 -5.18
N ASP A 195 -1.90 -20.13 -4.30
CA ASP A 195 -0.79 -19.24 -4.64
C ASP A 195 0.45 -20.03 -5.06
N GLN A 196 0.80 -21.08 -4.32
CA GLN A 196 1.92 -21.95 -4.65
C GLN A 196 1.72 -22.64 -6.02
N GLN A 197 0.52 -23.14 -6.32
CA GLN A 197 0.21 -23.75 -7.62
C GLN A 197 0.35 -22.76 -8.78
N LEU A 198 -0.16 -21.54 -8.62
CA LEU A 198 -0.03 -20.49 -9.63
C LEU A 198 1.44 -20.11 -9.83
N PHE A 199 2.20 -19.91 -8.75
CA PHE A 199 3.62 -19.57 -8.83
C PHE A 199 4.44 -20.66 -9.51
N ALA A 200 4.14 -21.93 -9.23
CA ALA A 200 4.78 -23.06 -9.92
C ALA A 200 4.51 -23.04 -11.43
N ARG A 201 3.26 -22.76 -11.85
CA ARG A 201 2.89 -22.64 -13.27
C ARG A 201 3.59 -21.47 -13.97
N LEU A 202 3.81 -20.36 -13.26
CA LEU A 202 4.45 -19.15 -13.78
C LEU A 202 5.98 -19.15 -13.64
N GLY A 203 6.56 -20.14 -12.95
CA GLY A 203 7.99 -20.19 -12.66
C GLY A 203 8.48 -19.12 -11.67
N LEU A 204 7.57 -18.54 -10.87
CA LEU A 204 7.90 -17.53 -9.88
C LEU A 204 8.50 -18.17 -8.62
N LYS A 205 9.51 -17.52 -8.05
CA LYS A 205 10.20 -17.99 -6.84
C LYS A 205 10.10 -16.94 -5.74
N PRO A 206 9.87 -17.35 -4.48
CA PRO A 206 9.96 -16.43 -3.36
C PRO A 206 11.39 -15.88 -3.27
N LEU A 207 11.51 -14.64 -2.80
CA LEU A 207 12.82 -14.09 -2.51
C LEU A 207 13.43 -14.83 -1.32
N PRO A 208 14.77 -14.95 -1.27
CA PRO A 208 15.44 -15.46 -0.09
C PRO A 208 15.09 -14.58 1.10
N VAL A 209 14.89 -15.21 2.26
CA VAL A 209 14.77 -14.49 3.54
C VAL A 209 16.07 -13.72 3.74
N GLN A 210 16.00 -12.40 3.72
CA GLN A 210 17.13 -11.54 4.06
C GLN A 210 17.18 -11.39 5.59
N GLU A 211 18.38 -11.36 6.17
CA GLU A 211 18.52 -10.99 7.58
C GLU A 211 17.98 -9.57 7.79
N PRO A 212 17.40 -9.24 8.97
CA PRO A 212 16.91 -7.91 9.25
C PRO A 212 18.04 -6.89 9.08
N VAL A 213 17.94 -6.05 8.04
CA VAL A 213 18.95 -5.02 7.78
C VAL A 213 18.80 -3.95 8.84
N GLN A 214 19.85 -3.67 9.62
CA GLN A 214 19.93 -2.43 10.38
C GLN A 214 19.98 -1.26 9.39
N ARG A 215 18.89 -0.50 9.27
CA ARG A 215 18.80 0.62 8.32
C ARG A 215 18.98 1.94 9.05
N GLU A 216 19.84 2.79 8.50
CA GLU A 216 19.99 4.17 8.97
C GLU A 216 18.75 5.00 8.58
N PRO A 217 18.33 5.97 9.41
CA PRO A 217 17.20 6.85 9.10
C PRO A 217 17.44 7.62 7.80
N GLN A 218 16.56 7.47 6.82
CA GLN A 218 16.60 8.32 5.62
C GLN A 218 15.98 9.68 5.91
N LYS A 219 16.72 10.76 5.66
CA LYS A 219 16.18 12.12 5.83
C LYS A 219 15.12 12.41 4.77
N PRO A 220 13.91 12.85 5.13
CA PRO A 220 12.92 13.29 4.15
C PRO A 220 13.44 14.56 3.43
N ALA A 221 13.24 14.63 2.12
CA ALA A 221 13.71 15.72 1.26
C ALA A 221 12.58 16.63 0.73
N TYR A 222 11.40 16.61 1.35
CA TYR A 222 10.28 17.41 0.86
C TYR A 222 10.26 18.81 1.50
N GLU A 223 10.56 19.84 0.69
CA GLU A 223 10.06 21.19 0.94
C GLU A 223 8.61 21.25 0.44
N LYS A 224 7.72 21.93 1.19
CA LYS A 224 6.33 22.13 0.82
C LYS A 224 6.23 22.85 -0.53
N GLU A 225 6.12 22.12 -1.64
CA GLU A 225 5.53 22.71 -2.85
C GLU A 225 4.02 22.81 -2.62
N VAL A 226 3.63 23.98 -2.10
CA VAL A 226 2.27 24.49 -2.24
C VAL A 226 2.03 24.64 -3.73
N VAL A 227 1.10 23.86 -4.27
CA VAL A 227 0.55 24.10 -5.60
C VAL A 227 -0.11 25.48 -5.55
N THR A 228 0.64 26.52 -5.88
CA THR A 228 0.08 27.85 -6.11
C THR A 228 -0.76 27.77 -7.37
N GLU A 229 -2.02 28.12 -7.20
CA GLU A 229 -3.06 28.25 -8.22
C GLU A 229 -2.51 28.77 -9.56
N ALA A 230 -2.64 27.96 -10.61
CA ALA A 230 -2.66 28.50 -11.95
C ALA A 230 -4.03 29.17 -12.13
N THR A 231 -4.07 30.49 -11.97
CA THR A 231 -5.17 31.30 -12.51
C THR A 231 -5.03 31.39 -14.02
N LEU A 232 -6.18 31.40 -14.70
CA LEU A 232 -6.42 31.34 -16.16
C LEU A 232 -5.42 32.09 -17.05
#